data_AF-A0A6P0I8R2-F1
#
_entry.id   AF-A0A6P0I8R2-F1
#
_cell.length_a   1.000
_cell.length_b   1.000
_cell.length_c   1.000
_cell.angle_alpha   90.00
_cell.angle_beta   90.00
_cell.angle_gamma   90.00
#
_symmetry.space_group_name_H-M   'P 1'
#
loop_
_entity.id
_entity.type
_entity.pdbx_description
1 polymer ?
#
loop_
_entity_poly.entity_id
_entity_poly.type
_entity_poly.pdbx_seq_one_letter_code
_entity_poly.pdbx_strand_id
1 'polypeptide(L)'
;MTKKVDISSKRLIGIAPSRWVEWVTEITNITVEEIISSDFQWVSREGDVLLSVSSQEYGEFLVLNEMQLRYNTEMPRRMRAYAALAEEKYKKPVYPVLINILQPSTPTEIVNCYES
;
A
#
# COMPACT_ATOMS: atom_id res chain seq x y z
N MET A 1 -12.49 17.42 -1.86
CA MET A 1 -13.11 16.77 -0.68
C MET A 1 -12.31 15.52 -0.39
N THR A 2 -11.36 15.61 0.54
CA THR A 2 -10.60 14.48 1.06
C THR A 2 -11.58 13.41 1.54
N LYS A 3 -11.57 12.22 0.93
CA LYS A 3 -12.48 11.16 1.35
C LYS A 3 -12.15 10.80 2.78
N LYS A 4 -13.16 10.82 3.66
CA LYS A 4 -13.03 10.50 5.09
C LYS A 4 -12.33 9.15 5.35
N VAL A 5 -12.39 8.22 4.39
CA VAL A 5 -11.72 6.91 4.42
C VAL A 5 -10.19 7.04 4.41
N ASP A 6 -9.64 7.96 3.63
CA ASP A 6 -8.18 8.15 3.44
C ASP A 6 -7.50 8.65 4.73
N ILE A 7 -8.22 9.44 5.53
CA ILE A 7 -7.74 9.90 6.85
C ILE A 7 -7.73 8.73 7.85
N SER A 8 -8.65 7.78 7.72
CA SER A 8 -8.76 6.64 8.63
C SER A 8 -7.75 5.53 8.33
N SER A 9 -7.41 5.26 7.06
CA SER A 9 -6.36 4.30 6.70
C SER A 9 -4.99 4.74 7.21
N LYS A 10 -4.62 6.01 6.95
CA LYS A 10 -3.38 6.62 7.46
C LYS A 10 -3.27 6.53 8.98
N ARG A 11 -4.35 6.86 9.70
CA ARG A 11 -4.39 6.74 11.16
C ARG A 11 -4.25 5.29 11.62
N LEU A 12 -4.92 4.35 10.97
CA LEU A 12 -4.86 2.93 11.32
C LEU A 12 -3.44 2.39 11.21
N ILE A 13 -2.78 2.64 10.07
CA ILE A 13 -1.38 2.24 9.84
C ILE A 13 -0.46 2.90 10.87
N GLY A 14 -0.69 4.19 11.15
CA GLY A 14 0.09 4.95 12.13
C GLY A 14 -0.02 4.47 13.58
N ILE A 15 -1.06 3.71 13.97
CA ILE A 15 -1.20 3.20 15.35
C ILE A 15 -0.12 2.17 15.68
N ALA A 16 0.21 1.28 14.74
CA ALA A 16 1.22 0.26 14.93
C ALA A 16 1.89 -0.13 13.59
N PRO A 17 2.76 0.75 13.04
CA PRO A 17 3.31 0.57 11.70
C PRO A 17 4.06 -0.75 11.52
N SER A 18 4.89 -1.16 12.49
CA SER A 18 5.62 -2.44 12.40
C SER A 18 4.68 -3.64 12.37
N ARG A 19 3.67 -3.67 13.25
CA ARG A 19 2.68 -4.76 13.27
C ARG A 19 1.85 -4.81 11.98
N TRP A 20 1.54 -3.63 11.42
CA TRP A 20 0.87 -3.55 10.14
C TRP A 20 1.72 -4.19 9.03
N VAL A 21 3.00 -3.81 8.96
CA VAL A 21 3.91 -4.35 7.94
C VAL A 21 4.13 -5.85 8.12
N GLU A 22 4.34 -6.33 9.34
CA GLU A 22 4.43 -7.76 9.66
C GLU A 22 3.17 -8.51 9.20
N TRP A 23 1.98 -7.93 9.41
CA TRP A 23 0.73 -8.55 9.00
C TRP A 23 0.55 -8.65 7.47
N VAL A 24 0.88 -7.59 6.72
CA VAL A 24 0.65 -7.57 5.27
C VAL A 24 1.76 -8.24 4.46
N THR A 25 2.94 -8.42 5.05
CA THR A 25 4.11 -9.04 4.38
C THR A 25 4.42 -10.44 4.90
N GLU A 26 3.92 -10.81 6.09
CA GLU A 26 4.28 -12.02 6.83
C GLU A 26 5.78 -12.12 7.21
N ILE A 27 6.54 -11.02 7.04
CA ILE A 27 7.96 -10.94 7.38
C ILE A 27 8.11 -10.55 8.85
N THR A 28 8.76 -11.41 9.65
CA THR A 28 9.12 -11.12 11.03
C THR A 28 10.39 -10.27 11.14
N ASN A 29 10.56 -9.53 12.24
CA ASN A 29 11.73 -8.68 12.51
C ASN A 29 11.93 -7.53 11.53
N ILE A 30 10.84 -6.89 11.11
CA ILE A 30 10.87 -5.71 10.25
C ILE A 30 10.92 -4.42 11.05
N THR A 31 11.70 -3.46 10.58
CA THR A 31 11.76 -2.11 11.16
C THR A 31 11.12 -1.13 10.20
N VAL A 32 10.12 -0.38 10.67
CA VAL A 32 9.57 0.75 9.91
C VAL A 32 10.42 1.98 10.22
N GLU A 33 11.09 2.50 9.20
CA GLU A 33 11.99 3.63 9.33
C GLU A 33 11.22 4.96 9.24
N GLU A 34 10.30 5.04 8.28
CA GLU A 34 9.60 6.27 7.97
C GLU A 34 8.22 5.98 7.39
N ILE A 35 7.22 6.77 7.80
CA ILE A 35 5.94 6.88 7.08
C ILE A 35 6.09 8.03 6.09
N ILE A 36 6.37 7.69 4.84
CA ILE A 36 6.51 8.67 3.78
C ILE A 36 5.09 9.12 3.40
N SER A 37 4.72 10.36 3.75
CA SER A 37 3.47 10.94 3.25
C SER A 37 3.51 10.91 1.73
N SER A 38 2.63 10.12 1.14
CA SER A 38 2.45 9.98 -0.30
C SER A 38 1.77 11.22 -0.89
N ASP A 39 2.29 12.41 -0.59
CA ASP A 39 2.01 13.58 -1.39
C ASP A 39 2.81 13.45 -2.70
N PHE A 40 2.47 12.42 -3.49
CA PHE A 40 2.84 12.35 -4.90
C PHE A 40 2.11 13.50 -5.59
N GLN A 41 2.65 14.72 -5.51
CA GLN A 41 2.02 15.90 -6.09
C GLN A 41 1.76 15.77 -7.60
N TRP A 42 2.49 14.87 -8.29
CA TRP A 42 2.29 14.59 -9.72
C TRP A 42 1.04 13.72 -10.01
N VAL A 43 0.57 12.95 -9.02
CA VAL A 43 -0.68 12.18 -9.07
C VAL A 43 -1.48 12.52 -7.82
N SER A 44 -1.97 13.76 -7.72
CA SER A 44 -2.78 14.32 -6.62
C SER A 44 -3.75 13.31 -5.98
N ARG A 45 -3.28 12.51 -5.02
CA ARG A 45 -4.07 11.47 -4.35
C ARG A 45 -3.65 11.31 -2.91
N GLU A 46 -4.61 11.56 -2.04
CA GLU A 46 -4.45 11.59 -0.58
C GLU A 46 -4.55 10.19 0.07
N GLY A 47 -4.86 9.13 -0.71
CA GLY A 47 -5.27 7.82 -0.18
C GLY A 47 -4.14 6.83 0.11
N ASP A 48 -3.07 6.83 -0.68
CA ASP A 48 -2.00 5.84 -0.58
C ASP A 48 -1.10 6.15 0.63
N VAL A 49 -0.55 5.12 1.30
CA VAL A 49 0.44 5.25 2.40
C VAL A 49 1.70 4.49 2.05
N LEU A 50 2.81 5.20 1.93
CA LEU A 50 4.11 4.62 1.64
C LEU A 50 4.94 4.52 2.93
N LEU A 51 5.47 3.33 3.21
CA LEU A 51 6.34 3.07 4.37
C LEU A 51 7.74 2.71 3.88
N SER A 52 8.79 3.35 4.41
CA SER A 52 10.16 2.84 4.29
C SER A 52 10.38 1.80 5.36
N VAL A 53 10.82 0.62 4.95
CA VAL A 53 11.01 -0.52 5.83
C VAL A 53 12.35 -1.18 5.57
N SER A 54 12.92 -1.75 6.62
CA SER A 54 14.17 -2.50 6.56
C SER A 54 13.97 -3.87 7.22
N SER A 55 14.41 -4.91 6.51
CA SER A 55 14.44 -6.29 6.99
C SER A 55 15.85 -6.84 6.87
N GLN A 56 16.24 -7.70 7.81
CA GLN A 56 17.53 -8.39 7.76
C GLN A 56 17.64 -9.35 6.57
N GLU A 57 16.51 -9.90 6.12
CA GLU A 57 16.46 -10.89 5.04
C GLU A 57 16.36 -10.23 3.65
N TYR A 58 15.56 -9.16 3.55
CA TYR A 58 15.20 -8.54 2.26
C TYR A 58 15.85 -7.17 2.02
N GLY A 59 16.58 -6.63 3.01
CA GLY A 59 17.16 -5.29 2.95
C GLY A 59 16.11 -4.18 3.07
N GLU A 60 16.42 -3.01 2.51
CA GLU A 60 15.54 -1.85 2.51
C GLU A 60 14.57 -1.89 1.33
N PHE A 61 13.28 -1.72 1.61
CA PHE A 61 12.24 -1.66 0.59
C PHE A 61 11.11 -0.73 1.02
N LEU A 62 10.15 -0.54 0.14
CA LEU A 62 8.97 0.30 0.39
C LEU A 62 7.72 -0.57 0.45
N VAL A 63 6.81 -0.28 1.38
CA VAL A 63 5.47 -0.87 1.40
C VAL A 63 4.48 0.19 0.95
N LEU A 64 3.89 -0.02 -0.23
CA LEU A 64 2.87 0.88 -0.79
C LEU A 64 1.49 0.33 -0.43
N ASN A 65 0.79 1.01 0.47
CA ASN A 65 -0.51 0.57 0.98
C ASN A 65 -1.64 1.36 0.35
N GLU A 66 -2.65 0.63 -0.11
CA GLU A 66 -3.92 1.18 -0.57
C GLU A 66 -5.08 0.41 0.06
N MET A 67 -6.05 1.15 0.60
CA MET A 67 -7.21 0.59 1.28
C MET A 67 -8.49 1.00 0.56
N GLN A 68 -9.25 0.01 0.11
CA GLN A 68 -10.52 0.19 -0.56
C GLN A 68 -11.65 -0.38 0.30
N LEU A 69 -12.79 0.31 0.31
CA LEU A 69 -13.96 -0.20 1.02
C LEU A 69 -14.52 -1.46 0.34
N ARG A 70 -14.46 -1.55 -0.99
CA ARG A 70 -14.91 -2.69 -1.81
C ARG A 70 -13.96 -2.89 -2.97
N TYR A 71 -13.94 -4.10 -3.51
CA TYR A 71 -13.17 -4.47 -4.70
C TYR A 71 -13.46 -3.55 -5.90
N ASN A 72 -12.40 -3.22 -6.63
CA ASN A 72 -12.46 -2.47 -7.89
C ASN A 72 -11.40 -3.05 -8.85
N THR A 73 -11.85 -3.49 -10.02
CA THR A 73 -11.04 -4.16 -11.05
C THR A 73 -9.90 -3.31 -11.60
N GLU A 74 -10.01 -1.97 -11.51
CA GLU A 74 -8.97 -1.05 -11.98
C GLU A 74 -7.85 -0.83 -10.96
N MET A 75 -8.07 -1.20 -9.69
CA MET A 75 -7.11 -0.93 -8.61
C MET A 75 -5.77 -1.64 -8.80
N PRO A 76 -5.71 -2.90 -9.25
CA PRO A 76 -4.43 -3.57 -9.43
C PRO A 76 -3.57 -2.95 -10.54
N ARG A 77 -4.19 -2.46 -11.63
CA ARG A 77 -3.49 -1.68 -12.66
C ARG A 77 -2.92 -0.38 -12.09
N ARG A 78 -3.67 0.29 -11.21
CA ARG A 78 -3.20 1.51 -10.52
C ARG A 78 -2.06 1.21 -9.56
N MET A 79 -2.17 0.16 -8.74
CA MET A 79 -1.14 -0.25 -7.80
C MET A 79 0.19 -0.54 -8.52
N ARG A 80 0.14 -1.20 -9.68
CA ARG A 80 1.31 -1.42 -10.52
C ARG A 80 1.97 -0.09 -10.95
N ALA A 81 1.19 0.87 -11.43
CA ALA A 81 1.71 2.18 -11.84
C ALA A 81 2.33 2.95 -10.66
N TYR A 82 1.70 2.89 -9.49
CA TYR A 82 2.19 3.57 -8.29
C TYR A 82 3.46 2.93 -7.73
N ALA A 83 3.53 1.59 -7.76
CA ALA A 83 4.75 0.88 -7.41
C ALA A 83 5.90 1.31 -8.32
N ALA A 84 5.71 1.31 -9.64
CA ALA A 84 6.74 1.74 -10.59
C ALA A 84 7.21 3.20 -10.36
N LEU A 85 6.28 4.13 -10.08
CA LEU A 85 6.62 5.52 -9.77
C LEU A 85 7.40 5.65 -8.45
N ALA A 86 7.06 4.86 -7.43
CA ALA A 86 7.78 4.82 -6.16
C ALA A 86 9.18 4.21 -6.34
N GLU A 87 9.30 3.11 -7.09
CA GLU A 87 10.58 2.50 -7.43
C GLU A 87 11.48 3.49 -8.19
N GLU A 88 10.93 4.19 -9.18
CA GLU A 88 11.68 5.19 -9.95
C GLU A 88 12.18 6.32 -9.05
N LYS A 89 11.34 6.83 -8.14
CA LYS A 89 11.67 7.96 -7.28
C LYS A 89 12.69 7.61 -6.21
N TYR A 90 12.49 6.49 -5.53
CA TYR A 90 13.26 6.14 -4.32
C TYR A 90 14.37 5.12 -4.58
N LYS A 91 14.41 4.51 -5.77
CA LYS A 91 15.40 3.49 -6.15
C LYS A 91 15.46 2.31 -5.18
N LYS A 92 14.32 1.97 -4.57
CA LYS A 92 14.13 0.82 -3.68
C LYS A 92 13.03 -0.08 -4.25
N PRO A 93 13.09 -1.42 -4.04
CA PRO A 93 11.98 -2.31 -4.37
C PRO A 93 10.68 -1.87 -3.68
N VAL A 94 9.54 -2.06 -4.35
CA VAL A 94 8.23 -1.73 -3.77
C VAL A 94 7.38 -3.00 -3.63
N TYR A 95 6.86 -3.22 -2.42
CA TYR A 95 5.86 -4.24 -2.10
C TYR A 95 4.47 -3.60 -2.07
N PRO A 96 3.65 -3.77 -3.14
CA PRO A 96 2.31 -3.20 -3.21
C PRO A 96 1.31 -4.02 -2.38
N VAL A 97 0.53 -3.34 -1.55
CA VAL A 97 -0.51 -3.90 -0.68
C VAL A 97 -1.84 -3.26 -1.02
N LEU A 98 -2.81 -4.09 -1.45
CA LEU A 98 -4.18 -3.65 -1.72
C LEU A 98 -5.15 -4.40 -0.81
N ILE A 99 -5.82 -3.68 0.08
CA ILE A 99 -6.79 -4.27 1.02
C ILE A 99 -8.20 -3.85 0.64
N ASN A 100 -9.10 -4.83 0.49
CA ASN A 100 -10.53 -4.60 0.31
C ASN A 100 -11.26 -4.97 1.61
N ILE A 101 -11.91 -4.00 2.25
CA ILE A 101 -12.51 -4.20 3.59
C ILE A 101 -13.82 -5.00 3.52
N LEU A 102 -14.68 -4.71 2.55
CA LEU A 102 -15.97 -5.38 2.38
C LEU A 102 -15.95 -6.28 1.15
N GLN A 103 -16.76 -7.34 1.22
CA GLN A 103 -17.03 -8.18 0.07
C GLN A 103 -17.58 -7.36 -1.13
N PRO A 104 -17.30 -7.80 -2.37
CA PRO A 104 -17.94 -7.24 -3.55
C PRO A 104 -19.48 -7.22 -3.39
N SER A 105 -20.14 -6.16 -3.86
CA SER A 105 -21.61 -6.06 -3.79
C SER A 105 -22.32 -7.10 -4.66
N THR A 106 -21.61 -7.62 -5.65
CA THR A 106 -22.02 -8.69 -6.56
C THR A 106 -20.97 -9.80 -6.49
N PRO A 107 -21.35 -11.09 -6.56
CA PRO A 107 -20.37 -12.18 -6.63
C PRO A 107 -19.45 -11.96 -7.82
N THR A 108 -18.22 -11.56 -7.54
CA THR A 108 -17.19 -11.24 -8.54
C THR A 108 -15.94 -12.00 -8.12
N GLU A 109 -15.37 -12.73 -9.06
CA GLU A 109 -14.08 -13.37 -8.86
C GLU A 109 -13.01 -12.29 -8.64
N ILE A 110 -12.35 -12.36 -7.48
CA ILE A 110 -11.25 -11.46 -7.15
C ILE A 110 -9.98 -12.12 -7.66
N VAL A 111 -9.38 -11.53 -8.68
CA VAL A 111 -8.12 -12.04 -9.25
C VAL A 111 -7.01 -11.83 -8.24
N ASN A 112 -6.19 -12.86 -8.04
CA ASN A 112 -5.08 -12.87 -7.08
C ASN A 112 -3.73 -12.47 -7.70
N CYS A 113 -3.62 -12.40 -9.03
CA CYS A 113 -2.42 -11.96 -9.74
C CYS A 113 -2.77 -11.14 -10.98
N TYR A 114 -1.95 -10.14 -11.30
CA TYR A 114 -2.05 -9.36 -12.53
C TYR A 114 -0.70 -9.33 -13.22
N GLU A 115 -0.60 -9.99 -14.36
CA GLU A 115 0.59 -10.04 -15.21
C GLU A 115 0.34 -9.20 -16.49
N SER A 116 1.33 -9.08 -17.37
CA SER A 116 1.22 -8.40 -18.67
C SER A 116 1.87 -9.23 -19.75
#